data_AF-A0A6A4Z8B8-F1
#
_entry.id   AF-A0A6A4Z8B8-F1
#
_cell.length_a   1.000
_cell.length_b   1.000
_cell.length_c   1.000
_cell.angle_alpha   90.00
_cell.angle_beta   90.00
_cell.angle_gamma   90.00
#
_symmetry.space_group_name_H-M   'P 1'
#
loop_
_entity.id
_entity.type
_entity.pdbx_description
1 polymer ?
#
loop_
_entity_poly.entity_id
_entity_poly.type
_entity_poly.pdbx_seq_one_letter_code
_entity_poly.pdbx_strand_id
1 'polypeptide(L)'
;VEDIRSVLLGLLSIQDEAARKAEGEKISATTLPQAFGLLDARLTAKSKGTPYLLDNLSLADLDVYTIVAVTKSGWLAGISTTVADAFPKVSAVYNAVAAHPKVAEWVAKHAN
;
A
#
# COMPACT_ATOMS: atom_id res chain seq x y z
N VAL A 1 -5.11 -7.87 1.07
CA VAL A 1 -3.97 -7.09 1.59
C VAL A 1 -2.81 -8.01 1.93
N GLU A 2 -3.03 -9.10 2.67
CA GLU A 2 -2.03 -10.18 2.85
C GLU A 2 -1.33 -10.64 1.56
N ASP A 3 -2.08 -10.90 0.49
CA ASP A 3 -1.48 -11.31 -0.80
C ASP A 3 -0.53 -10.26 -1.37
N ILE A 4 -0.90 -8.96 -1.25
CA ILE A 4 -0.07 -7.84 -1.70
C ILE A 4 1.20 -7.77 -0.87
N ARG A 5 1.08 -7.94 0.46
CA ARG A 5 2.23 -7.97 1.36
C ARG A 5 3.18 -9.11 1.03
N SER A 6 2.65 -10.30 0.78
CA SER A 6 3.44 -11.49 0.40
C SER A 6 4.23 -11.25 -0.89
N VAL A 7 3.59 -10.68 -1.92
CA VAL A 7 4.24 -10.32 -3.19
C VAL A 7 5.37 -9.30 -2.96
N LEU A 8 5.12 -8.24 -2.20
CA LEU A 8 6.12 -7.20 -1.93
C LEU A 8 7.31 -7.71 -1.12
N LEU A 9 7.06 -8.46 -0.03
CA LEU A 9 8.11 -9.00 0.82
C LEU A 9 8.87 -10.16 0.17
N GLY A 10 8.23 -10.86 -0.78
CA GLY A 10 8.88 -11.90 -1.58
C GLY A 10 10.11 -11.39 -2.34
N LEU A 11 10.12 -10.11 -2.74
CA LEU A 11 11.29 -9.48 -3.37
C LEU A 11 12.54 -9.52 -2.49
N LEU A 12 12.40 -9.50 -1.16
CA LEU A 12 13.53 -9.54 -0.24
C LEU A 12 14.22 -10.90 -0.20
N SER A 13 13.56 -11.95 -0.68
CA SER A 13 14.16 -13.28 -0.81
C SER A 13 15.10 -13.40 -2.01
N ILE A 14 15.01 -12.48 -2.98
CA ILE A 14 15.86 -12.45 -4.18
C ILE A 14 17.19 -11.79 -3.82
N GLN A 15 18.25 -12.58 -3.79
CA GLN A 15 19.60 -12.11 -3.42
C GLN A 15 20.25 -11.25 -4.51
N ASP A 16 20.05 -11.61 -5.78
CA ASP A 16 20.60 -10.86 -6.90
C ASP A 16 19.83 -9.55 -7.11
N GLU A 17 20.53 -8.42 -7.03
CA GLU A 17 19.90 -7.10 -7.04
C GLU A 17 19.25 -6.76 -8.38
N ALA A 18 19.87 -7.18 -9.49
CA ALA A 18 19.35 -6.93 -10.83
C ALA A 18 18.09 -7.75 -11.08
N ALA A 19 18.08 -9.03 -10.69
CA ALA A 19 16.92 -9.91 -10.75
C ALA A 19 15.80 -9.40 -9.84
N ARG A 20 16.12 -8.93 -8.63
CA ARG A 20 15.13 -8.35 -7.70
C ARG A 20 14.47 -7.12 -8.30
N LYS A 21 15.27 -6.21 -8.88
CA LYS A 21 14.76 -5.02 -9.54
C LYS A 21 13.86 -5.37 -10.73
N ALA A 22 14.28 -6.31 -11.59
CA ALA A 22 13.51 -6.74 -12.74
C ALA A 22 12.16 -7.37 -12.35
N GLU A 23 12.13 -8.22 -11.31
CA GLU A 23 10.87 -8.75 -10.79
C GLU A 23 10.02 -7.65 -10.14
N GLY A 24 10.64 -6.69 -9.46
CA GLY A 24 9.96 -5.49 -8.95
C GLY A 24 9.26 -4.71 -10.06
N GLU A 25 9.94 -4.44 -11.17
CA GLU A 25 9.37 -3.75 -12.34
C GLU A 25 8.17 -4.51 -12.92
N LYS A 26 8.27 -5.83 -13.04
CA LYS A 26 7.16 -6.69 -13.49
C LYS A 26 5.97 -6.66 -12.53
N ILE A 27 6.22 -6.80 -11.23
CA ILE A 27 5.19 -6.69 -10.18
C ILE A 27 4.53 -5.32 -10.24
N SER A 28 5.32 -4.26 -10.41
CA SER A 28 4.84 -2.88 -10.50
C SER A 28 3.97 -2.64 -11.73
N ALA A 29 4.30 -3.26 -12.85
CA ALA A 29 3.57 -3.07 -14.11
C ALA A 29 2.28 -3.89 -14.18
N THR A 30 2.19 -5.02 -13.46
CA THR A 30 1.10 -6.00 -13.66
C THR A 30 0.38 -6.35 -12.36
N THR A 31 1.06 -7.01 -11.43
CA THR A 31 0.47 -7.58 -10.21
C THR A 31 -0.08 -6.51 -9.27
N LEU A 32 0.67 -5.44 -9.03
CA LEU A 32 0.25 -4.37 -8.11
C LEU A 32 -0.98 -3.61 -8.62
N PRO A 33 -1.04 -3.14 -9.88
CA PRO A 33 -2.25 -2.51 -10.40
C PRO A 33 -3.50 -3.41 -10.30
N GLN A 34 -3.36 -4.71 -10.60
CA GLN A 34 -4.48 -5.65 -10.47
C GLN A 34 -4.94 -5.79 -9.02
N ALA A 35 -4.01 -5.99 -8.10
CA ALA A 35 -4.33 -6.19 -6.69
C ALA A 35 -4.89 -4.92 -6.03
N PHE A 36 -4.33 -3.74 -6.35
CA PHE A 36 -4.89 -2.46 -5.90
C PHE A 36 -6.25 -2.18 -6.51
N GLY A 37 -6.50 -2.55 -7.77
CA GLY A 37 -7.82 -2.43 -8.38
C GLY A 37 -8.89 -3.26 -7.65
N LEU A 38 -8.56 -4.52 -7.28
CA LEU A 38 -9.46 -5.36 -6.49
C LEU A 38 -9.70 -4.79 -5.09
N LEU A 39 -8.65 -4.26 -4.46
CA LEU A 39 -8.74 -3.62 -3.15
C LEU A 39 -9.61 -2.35 -3.19
N ASP A 40 -9.42 -1.50 -4.21
CA ASP A 40 -10.18 -0.26 -4.41
C ASP A 40 -11.67 -0.55 -4.66
N ALA A 41 -11.97 -1.57 -5.47
CA ALA A 41 -13.34 -2.04 -5.69
C ALA A 41 -13.98 -2.54 -4.39
N ARG A 42 -13.23 -3.30 -3.57
CA ARG A 42 -13.71 -3.79 -2.27
C ARG A 42 -13.96 -2.65 -1.28
N LEU A 43 -13.06 -1.67 -1.22
CA LEU A 43 -13.21 -0.47 -0.39
C LEU A 43 -14.45 0.32 -0.81
N THR A 44 -14.65 0.51 -2.11
CA THR A 44 -15.84 1.16 -2.67
C THR A 44 -17.12 0.46 -2.26
N ALA A 45 -17.16 -0.87 -2.34
CA ALA A 45 -18.35 -1.66 -2.04
C ALA A 45 -18.69 -1.73 -0.53
N LYS A 46 -17.72 -1.46 0.36
CA LYS A 46 -17.88 -1.63 1.80
C LYS A 46 -17.95 -0.31 2.58
N SER A 47 -17.27 0.74 2.12
CA SER A 47 -17.28 2.05 2.81
C SER A 47 -18.68 2.66 2.78
N LYS A 48 -19.19 3.08 3.94
CA LYS A 48 -20.50 3.76 4.06
C LYS A 48 -20.32 5.25 4.30
N GLY A 49 -19.83 5.97 3.30
CA GLY A 49 -19.63 7.43 3.37
C GLY A 49 -18.44 7.88 4.23
N THR A 50 -17.70 6.94 4.83
CA THR A 50 -16.44 7.18 5.52
C THR A 50 -15.26 6.92 4.57
N PRO A 51 -14.06 7.48 4.86
CA PRO A 51 -12.86 7.14 4.10
C PRO A 51 -12.31 5.76 4.46
N TYR A 52 -12.83 5.10 5.50
CA TYR A 52 -12.38 3.80 6.00
C TYR A 52 -13.18 2.65 5.38
N LEU A 53 -12.66 1.43 5.50
CA LEU A 53 -13.33 0.21 5.05
C LEU A 53 -14.67 -0.01 5.79
N LEU A 54 -14.72 0.36 7.06
CA LEU A 54 -15.90 0.28 7.93
C LEU A 54 -16.30 1.68 8.42
N ASP A 55 -17.27 1.74 9.34
CA ASP A 55 -17.77 3.00 9.90
C ASP A 55 -16.69 3.74 10.71
N ASN A 56 -15.70 3.03 11.24
CA ASN A 56 -14.57 3.59 11.99
C ASN A 56 -13.24 2.99 11.51
N LEU A 57 -12.13 3.67 11.82
CA LEU A 57 -10.78 3.16 11.58
C LEU A 57 -10.61 1.76 12.16
N SER A 58 -10.13 0.83 11.34
CA SER A 58 -9.90 -0.56 11.72
C SER A 58 -8.48 -1.00 11.41
N LEU A 59 -8.11 -2.21 11.88
CA LEU A 59 -6.84 -2.82 11.54
C LEU A 59 -6.66 -3.00 10.03
N ALA A 60 -7.74 -3.21 9.28
CA ALA A 60 -7.68 -3.35 7.83
C ALA A 60 -7.23 -2.05 7.15
N ASP A 61 -7.66 -0.90 7.66
CA ASP A 61 -7.26 0.41 7.14
C ASP A 61 -5.78 0.70 7.41
N LEU A 62 -5.30 0.33 8.61
CA LEU A 62 -3.87 0.39 8.95
C LEU A 62 -3.05 -0.52 8.03
N ASP A 63 -3.54 -1.71 7.72
CA ASP A 63 -2.86 -2.62 6.80
C ASP A 63 -2.76 -2.03 5.39
N VAL A 64 -3.85 -1.49 4.86
CA VAL A 64 -3.85 -0.74 3.58
C VAL A 64 -2.84 0.40 3.62
N TYR A 65 -2.83 1.19 4.70
CA TYR A 65 -1.86 2.26 4.89
C TYR A 65 -0.42 1.77 4.84
N THR A 66 -0.08 0.69 5.56
CA THR A 66 1.30 0.17 5.58
C THR A 66 1.76 -0.33 4.21
N ILE A 67 0.89 -1.01 3.47
CA ILE A 67 1.21 -1.52 2.12
C ILE A 67 1.45 -0.36 1.15
N VAL A 68 0.59 0.67 1.19
CA VAL A 68 0.76 1.87 0.35
C VAL A 68 1.97 2.68 0.77
N ALA A 69 2.28 2.76 2.07
CA ALA A 69 3.50 3.40 2.56
C ALA A 69 4.77 2.70 2.05
N VAL A 70 4.79 1.35 2.06
CA VAL A 70 5.91 0.56 1.53
C VAL A 70 6.12 0.85 0.04
N THR A 71 5.07 0.85 -0.78
CA THR A 71 5.23 1.15 -2.22
C THR A 71 5.70 2.58 -2.45
N LYS A 72 5.16 3.56 -1.71
CA LYS A 72 5.54 4.98 -1.80
C LYS A 72 6.95 5.29 -1.29
N SER A 73 7.50 4.46 -0.39
CA SER A 73 8.81 4.71 0.25
C SER A 73 10.00 4.66 -0.71
N GLY A 74 9.86 3.98 -1.85
CA GLY A 74 10.99 3.71 -2.76
C GLY A 74 12.00 2.68 -2.23
N TRP A 75 11.73 2.05 -1.09
CA TRP A 75 12.63 1.05 -0.49
C TRP A 75 12.81 -0.20 -1.35
N LEU A 76 11.75 -0.63 -2.05
CA LEU A 76 11.77 -1.81 -2.92
C LEU A 76 12.14 -1.39 -4.36
N ALA A 77 13.36 -1.74 -4.79
CA ALA A 77 13.83 -1.45 -6.15
C ALA A 77 12.88 -2.05 -7.21
N GLY A 78 12.57 -1.25 -8.24
CA GLY A 78 11.68 -1.64 -9.35
C GLY A 78 10.19 -1.43 -9.06
N ILE A 79 9.79 -1.16 -7.81
CA ILE A 79 8.41 -0.82 -7.48
C ILE A 79 8.17 0.67 -7.73
N SER A 80 7.16 1.00 -8.55
CA SER A 80 6.74 2.38 -8.77
C SER A 80 6.15 2.97 -7.48
N THR A 81 6.66 4.15 -7.10
CA THR A 81 6.18 4.90 -5.93
C THR A 81 4.81 5.54 -6.13
N THR A 82 4.30 5.56 -7.38
CA THR A 82 3.03 6.19 -7.75
C THR A 82 1.96 5.19 -8.15
N VAL A 83 2.24 3.88 -8.11
CA VAL A 83 1.28 2.85 -8.56
C VAL A 83 -0.06 2.89 -7.81
N ALA A 84 -0.04 3.25 -6.53
CA ALA A 84 -1.24 3.34 -5.70
C ALA A 84 -2.10 4.59 -6.00
N ASP A 85 -1.52 5.62 -6.64
CA ASP A 85 -2.18 6.91 -6.86
C ASP A 85 -3.30 6.83 -7.89
N ALA A 86 -3.29 5.80 -8.73
CA ALA A 86 -4.35 5.52 -9.69
C ALA A 86 -5.66 5.03 -9.03
N PHE A 87 -5.64 4.71 -7.74
CA PHE A 87 -6.74 4.07 -7.02
C PHE A 87 -7.31 5.01 -5.94
N PRO A 88 -8.46 5.66 -6.21
CA PRO A 88 -8.93 6.79 -5.41
C PRO A 88 -9.38 6.39 -4.00
N LYS A 89 -9.99 5.22 -3.80
CA LYS A 89 -10.38 4.76 -2.46
C LYS A 89 -9.19 4.27 -1.66
N VAL A 90 -8.25 3.57 -2.29
CA VAL A 90 -6.98 3.21 -1.65
C VAL A 90 -6.24 4.46 -1.18
N SER A 91 -6.15 5.48 -2.04
CA SER A 91 -5.55 6.77 -1.71
C SER A 91 -6.31 7.49 -0.59
N ALA A 92 -7.64 7.45 -0.59
CA ALA A 92 -8.46 8.05 0.47
C ALA A 92 -8.22 7.40 1.83
N VAL A 93 -8.16 6.05 1.90
CA VAL A 93 -7.83 5.32 3.13
C VAL A 93 -6.43 5.72 3.60
N TYR A 94 -5.43 5.66 2.71
CA TYR A 94 -4.05 6.01 3.03
C TYR A 94 -3.95 7.41 3.65
N ASN A 95 -4.58 8.41 3.02
CA ASN A 95 -4.57 9.80 3.51
C ASN A 95 -5.30 9.96 4.84
N ALA A 96 -6.45 9.30 5.01
CA ALA A 96 -7.21 9.37 6.26
C ALA A 96 -6.45 8.74 7.44
N VAL A 97 -5.79 7.60 7.21
CA VAL A 97 -4.94 6.95 8.21
C VAL A 97 -3.70 7.80 8.51
N ALA A 98 -3.04 8.35 7.49
CA ALA A 98 -1.87 9.22 7.66
C ALA A 98 -2.20 10.48 8.48
N ALA A 99 -3.40 11.03 8.31
CA ALA A 99 -3.89 12.19 9.05
C ALA A 99 -4.31 11.87 10.50
N HIS A 100 -4.41 10.60 10.88
CA HIS A 100 -4.80 10.23 12.24
C HIS A 100 -3.71 10.66 13.26
N PRO A 101 -4.04 11.39 14.35
CA PRO A 101 -3.04 12.02 15.22
C PRO A 101 -1.97 11.05 15.75
N LYS A 102 -2.38 9.85 16.17
CA LYS A 102 -1.43 8.83 16.66
C LYS A 102 -0.53 8.25 15.57
N VAL A 103 -1.00 8.20 14.33
CA VAL A 103 -0.19 7.73 13.20
C VAL A 103 0.81 8.81 12.83
N ALA A 104 0.37 10.06 12.72
CA ALA A 104 1.25 11.20 12.47
C ALA A 104 2.34 11.35 13.56
N GLU A 105 1.97 11.23 14.84
CA GLU A 105 2.93 11.24 15.95
C GLU A 105 3.94 10.09 15.85
N TRP A 106 3.48 8.87 15.52
CA TRP A 106 4.37 7.73 15.36
C TRP A 106 5.33 7.93 14.18
N VAL A 107 4.85 8.38 13.03
CA VAL A 107 5.68 8.68 11.85
C VAL A 107 6.71 9.76 12.18
N ALA A 108 6.33 10.83 12.88
CA ALA A 108 7.28 11.89 13.26
C ALA A 108 8.40 11.39 14.17
N LYS A 109 8.13 10.42 15.05
CA LYS A 109 9.15 9.80 15.93
C LYS A 109 10.06 8.81 15.22
N HIS A 110 9.66 8.30 14.06
CA HIS A 110 10.37 7.25 13.32
C HIS A 110 10.73 7.67 11.90
N ALA A 111 10.65 8.97 11.59
CA ALA A 111 11.18 9.53 10.37
C ALA A 111 12.72 9.52 10.47
N ASN A 112 13.36 8.68 9.67
CA ASN A 112 14.82 8.62 9.53
C ASN A 112 15.35 9.81 8.72
#